data_AF-A0A485AL23-F1
#
_entry.id   AF-A0A485AL23-F1
#
_cell.length_a   1.000
_cell.length_b   1.000
_cell.length_c   1.000
_cell.angle_alpha   90.00
_cell.angle_beta   90.00
_cell.angle_gamma   90.00
#
_symmetry.space_group_name_H-M   'P 1'
#
loop_
_entity.id
_entity.type
_entity.pdbx_description
1 polymer ?
#
loop_
_entity_poly.entity_id
_entity_poly.type
_entity_poly.pdbx_seq_one_letter_code
_entity_poly.pdbx_strand_id
1 'polypeptide(L)'
;MALWMTLIVAPIQAMIGDMHGLNTLKHQPAKIAAIEGHWENRPGEPTPLLLFGWPDMAQERTRYGLEIPALGSLILTHSLDKQVPALKEFAPQDRPNSTIVFWSFRLMAGLGMLMILLGALALWLRYRQRLYQSKPFLRFALWMGPSGLIAILAGWVTTEVGRQPWVVYGVQRTADAVSAHGDLHMTISLLTFFIVYSSVFGVGYSYMLRLIRKGPQTFNPPLSGTPARPLSAATEGFQHKESR
;
A
#
# COMPACT_ATOMS: atom_id res chain seq x y z
N MET A 1 5.58 -16.33 -13.46
CA MET A 1 5.68 -16.37 -11.98
C MET A 1 4.96 -15.20 -11.33
N ALA A 2 5.35 -13.94 -11.58
CA ALA A 2 4.74 -12.77 -10.92
C ALA A 2 3.19 -12.72 -10.96
N LEU A 3 2.58 -12.90 -12.14
CA LEU A 3 1.11 -12.85 -12.27
C LEU A 3 0.39 -13.98 -11.51
N TRP A 4 1.01 -15.16 -11.39
CA TRP A 4 0.48 -16.25 -10.57
C TRP A 4 0.53 -15.93 -9.09
N MET A 5 1.63 -15.33 -8.64
CA MET A 5 1.76 -14.86 -7.26
C MET A 5 0.69 -13.80 -6.94
N THR A 6 0.49 -12.82 -7.82
CA THR A 6 -0.55 -11.80 -7.62
C THR A 6 -1.96 -12.41 -7.55
N LEU A 7 -2.27 -13.37 -8.44
CA LEU A 7 -3.57 -14.03 -8.47
C LEU A 7 -3.90 -14.77 -7.17
N ILE A 8 -2.90 -15.34 -6.49
CA ILE A 8 -3.10 -16.14 -5.27
C ILE A 8 -2.96 -15.27 -4.02
N VAL A 9 -1.88 -14.50 -3.92
CA VAL A 9 -1.53 -13.76 -2.70
C VAL A 9 -2.45 -12.57 -2.48
N ALA A 10 -2.86 -11.84 -3.53
CA ALA A 10 -3.67 -10.64 -3.35
C ALA A 10 -5.08 -10.95 -2.76
N PRO A 11 -5.82 -11.98 -3.22
CA PRO A 11 -7.06 -12.38 -2.57
C PRO A 11 -6.88 -12.85 -1.12
N ILE A 12 -5.84 -13.64 -0.84
CA ILE A 12 -5.52 -14.07 0.53
C ILE A 12 -5.26 -12.85 1.43
N GLN A 13 -4.50 -11.87 0.94
CA GLN A 13 -4.21 -10.64 1.68
C GLN A 13 -5.48 -9.80 1.93
N ALA A 14 -6.44 -9.78 0.99
CA ALA A 14 -7.73 -9.12 1.21
C ALA A 14 -8.55 -9.81 2.31
N MET A 15 -8.58 -11.15 2.34
CA MET A 15 -9.23 -11.90 3.42
C MET A 15 -8.58 -11.66 4.78
N ILE A 16 -7.25 -11.67 4.84
CA ILE A 16 -6.51 -11.35 6.07
C ILE A 16 -6.81 -9.91 6.51
N GLY A 17 -6.88 -8.96 5.56
CA GLY A 17 -7.23 -7.58 5.82
C GLY A 17 -8.63 -7.42 6.45
N ASP A 18 -9.62 -8.14 5.93
CA ASP A 18 -10.97 -8.17 6.47
C ASP A 18 -11.01 -8.71 7.92
N MET A 19 -10.31 -9.83 8.18
CA MET A 19 -10.15 -10.37 9.53
C MET A 19 -9.49 -9.37 10.49
N HIS A 20 -8.48 -8.62 10.02
CA HIS A 20 -7.87 -7.55 10.82
C HIS A 20 -8.82 -6.38 11.07
N GLY A 21 -9.70 -6.05 10.12
CA GLY A 21 -10.78 -5.07 10.28
C GLY A 21 -11.73 -5.46 11.42
N LEU A 22 -12.21 -6.70 11.42
CA LEU A 22 -13.06 -7.23 12.48
C LEU A 22 -12.38 -7.23 13.87
N ASN A 23 -11.09 -7.58 13.92
CA ASN A 23 -10.33 -7.53 15.16
C ASN A 23 -10.17 -6.08 15.67
N THR A 24 -9.89 -5.15 14.77
CA THR A 24 -9.75 -3.72 15.06
C THR A 24 -11.08 -3.13 15.54
N LEU A 25 -12.21 -3.55 14.97
CA LEU A 25 -13.54 -3.12 15.44
C LEU A 25 -13.77 -3.46 16.91
N LYS A 26 -13.30 -4.63 17.37
CA LYS A 26 -13.44 -5.06 18.77
C LYS A 26 -12.52 -4.32 19.74
N HIS A 27 -11.30 -3.99 19.32
CA HIS A 27 -10.25 -3.49 20.23
C HIS A 27 -9.95 -1.99 20.09
N GLN A 28 -10.18 -1.41 18.91
CA GLN A 28 -9.91 0.00 18.58
C GLN A 28 -11.06 0.55 17.71
N PRO A 29 -12.30 0.61 18.22
CA PRO A 29 -13.48 0.98 17.44
C PRO A 29 -13.40 2.39 16.86
N ALA A 30 -12.74 3.33 17.55
CA ALA A 30 -12.51 4.70 17.07
C ALA A 30 -11.74 4.75 15.74
N LYS A 31 -10.85 3.77 15.49
CA LYS A 31 -10.12 3.67 14.22
C LYS A 31 -11.04 3.29 13.08
N ILE A 32 -11.94 2.33 13.29
CA ILE A 32 -12.91 1.92 12.27
C ILE A 32 -13.88 3.06 11.98
N ALA A 33 -14.37 3.76 13.02
CA ALA A 33 -15.20 4.94 12.87
C ALA A 33 -14.54 6.01 11.97
N ALA A 34 -13.23 6.22 12.16
CA ALA A 34 -12.44 7.16 11.37
C ALA A 34 -12.17 6.70 9.93
N ILE A 35 -12.01 5.39 9.70
CA ILE A 35 -11.87 4.78 8.36
C ILE A 35 -13.16 4.95 7.56
N GLU A 36 -14.30 4.72 8.20
CA GLU A 36 -15.61 4.90 7.60
C GLU A 36 -15.93 6.37 7.37
N GLY A 37 -15.38 7.27 8.20
CA GLY A 37 -15.70 8.70 8.14
C GLY A 37 -17.16 8.96 8.49
N HIS A 38 -17.77 8.09 9.30
CA HIS A 38 -19.15 8.20 9.70
C HIS A 38 -19.25 8.90 11.06
N TRP A 39 -20.08 9.95 11.13
CA TRP A 39 -20.12 10.84 12.29
C TRP A 39 -21.28 10.57 13.24
N GLU A 40 -22.42 10.10 12.74
CA GLU A 40 -23.65 9.89 13.52
C GLU A 40 -24.41 8.67 13.02
N ASN A 41 -24.69 7.72 13.90
CA ASN A 41 -25.56 6.60 13.60
C ASN A 41 -27.04 7.00 13.76
N ARG A 42 -27.85 6.78 12.73
CA ARG A 42 -29.32 6.89 12.85
C ARG A 42 -29.89 5.60 13.46
N PRO A 43 -30.75 5.67 14.49
CA PRO A 43 -31.30 4.47 15.12
C PRO A 43 -32.04 3.57 14.11
N GLY A 44 -31.64 2.30 14.01
CA GLY A 44 -32.33 1.29 13.19
C GLY A 44 -31.92 1.23 11.72
N GLU A 45 -30.97 2.06 11.27
CA GLU A 45 -30.42 2.01 9.91
C GLU A 45 -29.02 1.36 9.88
N PRO A 46 -28.69 0.54 8.88
CA PRO A 46 -27.34 0.03 8.72
C PRO A 46 -26.37 1.15 8.31
N THR A 47 -25.13 1.06 8.76
CA THR A 47 -24.11 2.07 8.46
C THR A 47 -23.79 2.04 6.96
N PRO A 48 -23.96 3.17 6.24
CA PRO A 48 -23.62 3.25 4.82
C PRO A 48 -22.09 3.19 4.64
N LEU A 49 -21.62 2.49 3.59
CA LEU A 49 -20.22 2.58 3.19
C LEU A 49 -20.03 3.87 2.39
N LEU A 50 -19.23 4.80 2.93
CA LEU A 50 -18.81 5.99 2.20
C LEU A 50 -17.74 5.60 1.17
N LEU A 51 -18.06 5.43 -0.12
CA LEU A 51 -17.01 5.14 -1.12
C LEU A 51 -16.10 6.35 -1.33
N PHE A 52 -16.69 7.54 -1.36
CA PHE A 52 -15.99 8.81 -1.46
C PHE A 52 -16.59 9.81 -0.47
N GLY A 53 -15.78 10.76 -0.02
CA GLY A 53 -16.19 11.79 0.91
C GLY A 53 -14.98 12.57 1.42
N TRP A 54 -15.24 13.74 1.99
CA TRP A 54 -14.24 14.55 2.67
C TRP A 54 -14.62 14.69 4.13
N PRO A 55 -14.08 13.85 5.03
CA PRO A 55 -14.31 13.99 6.46
C PRO A 55 -13.74 15.31 6.94
N ASP A 56 -14.58 16.16 7.52
CA ASP A 56 -14.19 17.44 8.09
C ASP A 56 -14.25 17.32 9.62
N MET A 57 -13.07 17.28 10.23
CA MET A 57 -12.92 17.15 11.68
C MET A 57 -13.45 18.37 12.45
N ALA A 58 -13.40 19.57 11.86
CA ALA A 58 -13.83 20.80 12.52
C ALA A 58 -15.35 20.95 12.53
N GLN A 59 -16.01 20.42 11.50
CA GLN A 59 -17.46 20.49 11.34
C GLN A 59 -18.18 19.20 11.77
N GLU A 60 -17.40 18.20 12.20
CA GLU A 60 -17.87 16.87 12.62
C GLU A 60 -18.85 16.24 11.62
N ARG A 61 -18.55 16.36 10.33
CA ARG A 61 -19.36 15.81 9.24
C ARG A 61 -18.50 15.46 8.04
N THR A 62 -18.96 14.49 7.25
CA THR A 62 -18.33 14.14 5.99
C THR A 62 -19.03 14.87 4.85
N ARG A 63 -18.28 15.75 4.16
CA ARG A 63 -18.78 16.52 3.03
C ARG A 63 -18.65 15.72 1.74
N TYR A 64 -19.52 15.97 0.77
CA TYR A 64 -19.45 15.36 -0.58
C TYR A 64 -19.44 13.82 -0.55
N GLY A 65 -20.17 13.22 0.39
CA GLY A 65 -20.25 11.76 0.55
C GLY A 65 -20.96 11.10 -0.62
N LEU A 66 -20.31 10.12 -1.27
CA LEU A 66 -20.97 9.13 -2.10
C LEU A 66 -21.11 7.86 -1.28
N GLU A 67 -22.34 7.56 -0.88
CA GLU A 67 -22.67 6.47 0.02
C GLU A 67 -23.33 5.32 -0.74
N ILE A 68 -22.91 4.09 -0.45
CA ILE A 68 -23.67 2.90 -0.82
C ILE A 68 -24.37 2.39 0.45
N PRO A 69 -25.72 2.38 0.48
CA PRO A 69 -26.47 1.90 1.64
C PRO A 69 -26.11 0.46 2.01
N ALA A 70 -26.08 0.16 3.32
CA ALA A 70 -25.90 -1.17 3.93
C ALA A 70 -24.58 -1.92 3.63
N LEU A 71 -23.72 -1.41 2.75
CA LEU A 71 -22.47 -2.09 2.37
C LEU A 71 -21.40 -2.00 3.49
N GLY A 72 -21.46 -0.97 4.32
CA GLY A 72 -20.53 -0.76 5.44
C GLY A 72 -20.76 -1.78 6.55
N SER A 73 -22.01 -1.96 6.97
CA SER A 73 -22.41 -3.01 7.90
C SER A 73 -22.09 -4.41 7.37
N LEU A 74 -22.35 -4.68 6.08
CA LEU A 74 -22.07 -5.99 5.48
C LEU A 74 -20.58 -6.35 5.49
N ILE A 75 -19.70 -5.41 5.12
CA ILE A 75 -18.24 -5.65 5.10
C ILE A 75 -17.68 -5.68 6.52
N LEU A 76 -18.00 -4.69 7.35
CA LEU A 76 -17.29 -4.49 8.63
C LEU A 76 -17.87 -5.30 9.78
N THR A 77 -19.12 -5.76 9.69
CA THR A 77 -19.77 -6.50 10.77
C THR A 77 -20.32 -7.85 10.32
N HIS A 78 -20.22 -8.19 9.02
CA HIS A 78 -20.82 -9.37 8.41
C HIS A 78 -22.32 -9.51 8.72
N SER A 79 -22.99 -8.37 8.92
CA SER A 79 -24.39 -8.29 9.28
C SER A 79 -25.05 -7.14 8.54
N LEU A 80 -26.28 -7.32 8.11
CA LEU A 80 -27.07 -6.27 7.47
C LEU A 80 -27.68 -5.29 8.48
N ASP A 81 -27.61 -5.59 9.78
CA ASP A 81 -28.34 -4.84 10.81
C ASP A 81 -27.44 -4.18 11.87
N LYS A 82 -26.15 -4.53 11.91
CA LYS A 82 -25.24 -4.02 12.94
C LYS A 82 -24.64 -2.67 12.53
N GLN A 83 -24.68 -1.72 13.45
CA GLN A 83 -24.09 -0.41 13.27
C GLN A 83 -22.61 -0.44 13.63
N VAL A 84 -21.81 0.28 12.85
CA VAL A 84 -20.40 0.55 13.13
C VAL A 84 -20.34 1.79 14.03
N PRO A 85 -19.48 1.83 15.07
CA PRO A 85 -19.36 2.98 15.95
C PRO A 85 -19.16 4.29 15.19
N ALA A 86 -19.91 5.33 15.56
CA ALA A 86 -19.78 6.64 14.94
C ALA A 86 -18.70 7.50 15.63
N LEU A 87 -18.05 8.40 14.88
CA LEU A 87 -16.99 9.26 15.42
C LEU A 87 -17.46 10.12 16.60
N LYS A 88 -18.72 10.57 16.62
CA LYS A 88 -19.26 11.38 17.73
C LYS A 88 -19.48 10.61 19.03
N GLU A 89 -19.46 9.29 19.01
CA GLU A 89 -19.53 8.46 20.21
C GLU A 89 -18.24 8.54 21.06
N PHE A 90 -17.13 8.97 20.44
CA PHE A 90 -15.84 9.15 21.12
C PHE A 90 -15.62 10.62 21.51
N ALA A 91 -14.91 10.88 22.60
CA ALA A 91 -14.55 12.24 22.99
C ALA A 91 -13.61 12.87 21.94
N PRO A 92 -13.74 14.18 21.61
CA PRO A 92 -12.95 14.82 20.54
C PRO A 92 -11.44 14.61 20.64
N GLN A 93 -10.89 14.60 21.86
CA GLN A 93 -9.47 14.39 22.13
C GLN A 93 -8.97 12.97 21.87
N ASP A 94 -9.87 11.97 21.76
CA ASP A 94 -9.53 10.56 21.58
C ASP A 94 -9.76 10.09 20.13
N ARG A 95 -10.25 10.97 19.26
CA ARG A 95 -10.53 10.68 17.86
C ARG A 95 -9.24 10.79 17.04
N PRO A 96 -8.88 9.76 16.24
CA PRO A 96 -7.84 9.91 15.25
C PRO A 96 -8.29 10.86 14.13
N ASN A 97 -7.34 11.38 13.36
CA ASN A 97 -7.65 12.25 12.23
C ASN A 97 -8.36 11.46 11.12
N SER A 98 -9.68 11.58 11.05
CA SER A 98 -10.50 10.84 10.08
C SER A 98 -10.16 11.17 8.64
N THR A 99 -9.84 12.43 8.31
CA THR A 99 -9.53 12.82 6.91
C THR A 99 -8.35 12.02 6.35
N ILE A 100 -7.26 11.90 7.12
CA ILE A 100 -6.06 11.17 6.70
C ILE A 100 -6.34 9.67 6.64
N VAL A 101 -6.99 9.13 7.67
CA VAL A 101 -7.26 7.69 7.80
C VAL A 101 -8.25 7.21 6.72
N PHE A 102 -9.29 7.98 6.44
CA PHE A 102 -10.30 7.68 5.42
C PHE A 102 -9.68 7.54 4.02
N TRP A 103 -8.82 8.48 3.63
CA TRP A 103 -8.19 8.47 2.30
C TRP A 103 -7.06 7.45 2.19
N SER A 104 -6.24 7.30 3.23
CA SER A 104 -5.18 6.28 3.24
C SER A 104 -5.75 4.87 3.18
N PHE A 105 -6.85 4.58 3.88
CA PHE A 105 -7.54 3.29 3.78
C PHE A 105 -8.07 3.03 2.37
N ARG A 106 -8.73 4.01 1.75
CA ARG A 106 -9.28 3.87 0.38
C ARG A 106 -8.18 3.71 -0.66
N LEU A 107 -7.06 4.40 -0.51
CA LEU A 107 -5.91 4.22 -1.38
C LEU A 107 -5.33 2.80 -1.25
N MET A 108 -5.17 2.31 -0.01
CA MET A 108 -4.71 0.95 0.26
C MET A 108 -5.66 -0.11 -0.32
N ALA A 109 -6.93 -0.06 0.07
CA ALA A 109 -7.94 -1.03 -0.36
C ALA A 109 -8.19 -0.97 -1.87
N GLY A 110 -8.25 0.24 -2.45
CA GLY A 110 -8.42 0.44 -3.87
C GLY A 110 -7.26 -0.15 -4.69
N LEU A 111 -6.01 0.10 -4.28
CA LEU A 111 -4.85 -0.53 -4.93
C LEU A 111 -4.84 -2.06 -4.75
N GLY A 112 -5.24 -2.56 -3.57
CA GLY A 112 -5.39 -4.00 -3.33
C GLY A 112 -6.41 -4.65 -4.29
N MET A 113 -7.58 -4.03 -4.46
CA MET A 113 -8.59 -4.50 -5.41
C MET A 113 -8.12 -4.41 -6.86
N LEU A 114 -7.36 -3.36 -7.23
CA LEU A 114 -6.75 -3.26 -8.56
C LEU A 114 -5.70 -4.36 -8.80
N MET A 115 -4.95 -4.77 -7.77
CA MET A 115 -4.01 -5.89 -7.87
C MET A 115 -4.73 -7.24 -8.06
N ILE A 116 -5.85 -7.45 -7.37
CA ILE A 116 -6.72 -8.62 -7.59
C ILE A 116 -7.27 -8.63 -9.01
N LEU A 117 -7.77 -7.47 -9.48
CA LEU A 117 -8.25 -7.30 -10.84
C LEU A 117 -7.15 -7.59 -11.87
N LEU A 118 -5.91 -7.13 -11.63
CA LEU A 118 -4.76 -7.45 -12.48
C LEU A 118 -4.52 -8.96 -12.57
N GLY A 119 -4.57 -9.67 -11.43
CA GLY A 119 -4.44 -11.13 -11.40
C GLY A 119 -5.55 -11.83 -12.18
N ALA A 120 -6.81 -11.42 -11.99
CA ALA A 120 -7.97 -11.99 -12.69
C ALA A 120 -7.92 -11.72 -14.20
N LEU A 121 -7.61 -10.49 -14.62
CA LEU A 121 -7.43 -10.14 -16.03
C LEU A 121 -6.26 -10.91 -16.66
N ALA A 122 -5.17 -11.09 -15.92
CA ALA A 122 -4.05 -11.90 -16.37
C ALA A 122 -4.47 -13.35 -16.65
N LEU A 123 -5.24 -13.96 -15.76
CA LEU A 123 -5.76 -15.32 -15.94
C LEU A 123 -6.69 -15.40 -17.17
N TRP A 124 -7.62 -14.44 -17.30
CA TRP A 124 -8.56 -14.40 -18.41
C TRP A 124 -7.88 -14.20 -19.77
N LEU A 125 -6.95 -13.26 -19.89
CA LEU A 125 -6.19 -13.03 -21.12
C LEU A 125 -5.28 -14.21 -21.46
N ARG A 126 -4.77 -14.90 -20.44
CA ARG A 126 -3.97 -16.11 -20.63
C ARG A 126 -4.81 -17.25 -21.18
N TYR A 127 -6.01 -17.47 -20.65
CA TYR A 127 -6.95 -18.45 -21.20
C TYR A 127 -7.29 -18.15 -22.67
N ARG A 128 -7.43 -16.87 -23.03
CA ARG A 128 -7.64 -16.40 -24.41
C ARG A 128 -6.37 -16.37 -25.28
N GLN A 129 -5.21 -16.79 -24.78
CA GLN A 129 -3.91 -16.76 -25.48
C GLN A 129 -3.49 -15.35 -25.97
N ARG A 130 -4.03 -14.28 -25.37
CA ARG A 130 -3.78 -12.87 -25.76
C ARG A 130 -2.95 -12.08 -24.74
N LEU A 131 -2.40 -12.75 -23.73
CA LEU A 131 -1.67 -12.14 -22.62
C LEU A 131 -0.52 -11.22 -23.07
N TYR A 132 0.28 -11.70 -24.03
CA TYR A 132 1.44 -10.96 -24.53
C TYR A 132 1.12 -10.00 -25.68
N GLN A 133 -0.07 -10.09 -26.26
CA GLN A 133 -0.46 -9.29 -27.43
C GLN A 133 -1.23 -8.02 -27.03
N SER A 134 -1.86 -8.02 -25.86
CA SER A 134 -2.74 -6.95 -25.41
C SER A 134 -1.94 -5.77 -24.83
N LYS A 135 -1.57 -4.81 -25.70
CA LYS A 135 -0.93 -3.53 -25.31
C LYS A 135 -1.59 -2.82 -24.10
N PRO A 136 -2.93 -2.71 -23.98
CA PRO A 136 -3.52 -2.05 -22.82
C PRO A 136 -3.24 -2.79 -21.50
N PHE A 137 -3.28 -4.12 -21.50
CA PHE A 137 -2.97 -4.93 -20.33
C PHE A 137 -1.50 -4.80 -19.91
N LEU A 138 -0.57 -4.84 -20.87
CA LEU A 138 0.85 -4.67 -20.59
C LEU A 138 1.18 -3.29 -20.01
N ARG A 139 0.52 -2.22 -20.51
CA ARG A 139 0.63 -0.88 -19.94
C ARG A 139 0.05 -0.84 -18.53
N PHE A 140 -1.13 -1.43 -18.30
CA PHE A 140 -1.73 -1.51 -16.98
C PHE A 140 -0.82 -2.22 -15.97
N ALA A 141 -0.24 -3.36 -16.35
CA ALA A 141 0.73 -4.08 -15.52
C ALA A 141 1.97 -3.25 -15.18
N LEU A 142 2.46 -2.43 -16.12
CA LEU A 142 3.57 -1.50 -15.89
C LEU A 142 3.21 -0.42 -14.85
N TRP A 143 2.03 0.20 -14.97
CA TRP A 143 1.54 1.19 -14.00
C TRP A 143 1.29 0.59 -12.62
N MET A 144 1.00 -0.70 -12.54
CA MET A 144 0.84 -1.42 -11.27
C MET A 144 2.18 -1.74 -10.59
N GLY A 145 3.34 -1.55 -11.23
CA GLY A 145 4.66 -1.77 -10.63
C GLY A 145 4.85 -1.12 -9.25
N PRO A 146 4.65 0.20 -9.09
CA PRO A 146 4.80 0.88 -7.80
C PRO A 146 3.62 0.68 -6.83
N SER A 147 2.50 0.11 -7.28
CA SER A 147 1.26 0.03 -6.49
C SER A 147 1.43 -0.69 -5.15
N GLY A 148 2.23 -1.76 -5.09
CA GLY A 148 2.48 -2.51 -3.87
C GLY A 148 3.14 -1.67 -2.79
N LEU A 149 4.14 -0.86 -3.15
CA LEU A 149 4.81 0.04 -2.20
C LEU A 149 3.85 1.13 -1.69
N ILE A 150 3.08 1.72 -2.60
CA ILE A 150 2.09 2.76 -2.26
C ILE A 150 1.01 2.20 -1.33
N ALA A 151 0.50 0.99 -1.62
CA ALA A 151 -0.50 0.33 -0.79
C ALA A 151 0.05 0.00 0.61
N ILE A 152 1.32 -0.44 0.70
CA ILE A 152 1.99 -0.68 1.99
C ILE A 152 2.08 0.62 2.80
N LEU A 153 2.57 1.71 2.19
CA LEU A 153 2.66 3.01 2.87
C LEU A 153 1.29 3.52 3.33
N ALA A 154 0.28 3.42 2.46
CA ALA A 154 -1.08 3.80 2.79
C ALA A 154 -1.66 2.96 3.95
N GLY A 155 -1.37 1.66 3.98
CA GLY A 155 -1.74 0.79 5.08
C GLY A 155 -1.07 1.16 6.39
N TRP A 156 0.24 1.43 6.38
CA TRP A 156 0.97 1.93 7.56
C TRP A 156 0.41 3.27 8.06
N VAL A 157 0.12 4.22 7.16
CA VAL A 157 -0.51 5.48 7.54
C VAL A 157 -1.88 5.24 8.17
N THR A 158 -2.69 4.35 7.60
CA THR A 158 -4.02 4.00 8.14
C THR A 158 -3.92 3.44 9.56
N THR A 159 -2.97 2.52 9.80
CA THR A 159 -2.85 1.85 11.10
C THR A 159 -2.24 2.75 12.17
N GLU A 160 -1.23 3.55 11.82
CA GLU A 160 -0.48 4.42 12.73
C GLU A 160 -1.22 5.73 13.02
N VAL A 161 -1.69 6.43 11.99
CA VAL A 161 -2.49 7.66 12.20
C VAL A 161 -3.83 7.32 12.83
N GLY A 162 -4.40 6.17 12.48
CA GLY A 162 -5.62 5.67 13.11
C GLY A 162 -5.45 5.29 14.59
N ARG A 163 -4.21 5.15 15.09
CA ARG A 163 -3.92 4.89 16.50
C ARG A 163 -3.74 6.17 17.31
N GLN A 164 -3.41 7.29 16.66
CA GLN A 164 -3.32 8.59 17.33
C GLN A 164 -4.65 8.91 18.06
N PRO A 165 -4.61 9.46 19.27
CA PRO A 165 -3.46 10.06 19.98
C PRO A 165 -2.67 9.08 20.87
N TRP A 166 -2.79 7.77 20.68
CA TRP A 166 -2.25 6.77 21.60
C TRP A 166 -0.93 6.16 21.09
N VAL A 167 0.05 6.01 21.99
CA VAL A 167 1.22 5.12 21.77
C VAL A 167 0.81 3.71 22.14
N VAL A 168 0.32 3.56 23.38
CA VAL A 168 -0.31 2.36 23.89
C VAL A 168 -1.79 2.68 24.09
N TYR A 169 -2.64 2.00 23.32
CA TYR A 169 -4.07 2.31 23.27
C TYR A 169 -4.72 2.22 24.65
N GLY A 170 -5.37 3.31 25.08
CA GLY A 170 -6.02 3.42 26.39
C GLY A 170 -5.09 3.56 27.59
N VAL A 171 -3.76 3.59 27.39
CA VAL A 171 -2.77 3.63 28.48
C VAL A 171 -1.88 4.87 28.41
N GLN A 172 -1.26 5.16 27.27
CA GLN A 172 -0.29 6.26 27.14
C GLN A 172 -0.53 7.07 25.87
N ARG A 173 -0.63 8.40 26.03
CA ARG A 173 -0.76 9.34 24.91
C ARG A 173 0.60 9.65 24.26
N THR A 174 0.56 10.03 22.99
CA THR A 174 1.75 10.39 22.20
C THR A 174 2.45 11.63 22.72
N ALA A 175 1.71 12.60 23.25
CA ALA A 175 2.27 13.78 23.89
C ALA A 175 3.14 13.44 25.12
N ASP A 176 2.74 12.42 25.89
CA ASP A 176 3.42 12.02 27.14
C ASP A 176 4.59 11.06 26.91
N ALA A 177 4.76 10.57 25.67
CA ALA A 177 5.80 9.61 25.31
C ALA A 177 7.07 10.26 24.74
N VAL A 178 7.07 11.58 24.54
CA VAL A 178 8.21 12.30 23.98
C VAL A 178 9.28 12.49 25.05
N SER A 179 10.53 12.14 24.73
CA SER A 179 11.67 12.34 25.63
C SER A 179 12.06 13.81 25.73
N ALA A 180 12.51 14.25 26.91
CA ALA A 180 12.95 15.62 27.18
C ALA A 180 14.32 15.93 26.53
N HIS A 181 14.35 16.10 25.21
CA HIS A 181 15.50 16.64 24.48
C HIS A 181 15.15 18.03 23.94
N GLY A 182 16.16 18.89 23.75
CA GLY A 182 15.94 20.20 23.14
C GLY A 182 15.56 20.09 21.67
N ASP A 183 14.62 20.93 21.24
CA ASP A 183 14.07 21.00 19.87
C ASP A 183 15.16 21.07 18.78
N LEU A 184 16.28 21.72 19.09
CA LEU A 184 17.42 21.87 18.20
C LEU A 184 18.09 20.52 17.89
N HIS A 185 18.31 19.68 18.91
CA HIS A 185 18.92 18.35 18.70
C HIS A 185 18.01 17.43 17.89
N MET A 186 16.70 17.45 18.17
CA MET A 186 15.72 16.69 17.40
C MET A 186 15.70 17.12 15.94
N THR A 187 15.65 18.44 15.68
CA THR A 187 15.61 18.97 14.32
C THR A 187 16.87 18.62 13.54
N ILE A 188 18.06 18.78 14.13
CA ILE A 188 19.32 18.41 13.48
C ILE A 188 19.34 16.92 13.16
N SER A 189 18.99 16.05 14.13
CA SER A 189 18.99 14.60 13.90
C SER A 189 18.01 14.18 12.80
N LEU A 190 16.80 14.76 12.78
CA LEU A 190 15.79 14.51 11.76
C LEU A 190 16.29 14.95 10.38
N LEU A 191 16.91 16.13 10.30
CA LEU A 191 17.48 16.65 9.05
C LEU A 191 18.63 15.75 8.56
N THR A 192 19.50 15.29 9.46
CA THR A 192 20.57 14.33 9.13
C THR A 192 19.98 13.03 8.58
N PHE A 193 18.98 12.44 9.23
CA PHE A 193 18.29 11.26 8.71
C PHE A 193 17.67 11.50 7.34
N PHE A 194 17.00 12.65 7.16
CA PHE A 194 16.39 13.02 5.89
C PHE A 194 17.42 13.09 4.75
N ILE A 195 18.56 13.75 4.98
CA ILE A 195 19.64 13.86 4.00
C ILE A 195 20.20 12.48 3.66
N VAL A 196 20.58 11.69 4.68
CA VAL A 196 21.19 10.37 4.48
C VAL A 196 20.23 9.44 3.74
N TYR A 197 18.96 9.37 4.15
CA TYR A 197 17.98 8.50 3.50
C TYR A 197 17.69 8.97 2.08
N SER A 198 17.56 10.27 1.84
CA SER A 198 17.36 10.81 0.48
C SER A 198 18.54 10.46 -0.43
N SER A 199 19.78 10.52 0.06
CA SER A 199 20.97 10.12 -0.70
C SER A 199 20.97 8.62 -0.99
N VAL A 200 20.76 7.76 0.02
CA VAL A 200 20.79 6.30 -0.15
C VAL A 200 19.68 5.82 -1.07
N PHE A 201 18.43 6.20 -0.80
CA PHE A 201 17.29 5.82 -1.64
C PHE A 201 17.38 6.44 -3.04
N GLY A 202 17.85 7.69 -3.17
CA GLY A 202 18.03 8.35 -4.45
C GLY A 202 19.05 7.63 -5.34
N VAL A 203 20.23 7.32 -4.80
CA VAL A 203 21.26 6.56 -5.52
C VAL A 203 20.75 5.16 -5.85
N GLY A 204 20.16 4.45 -4.89
CA GLY A 204 19.63 3.10 -5.10
C GLY A 204 18.55 3.04 -6.19
N TYR A 205 17.57 3.95 -6.16
CA TYR A 205 16.52 4.03 -7.17
C TYR A 205 17.09 4.37 -8.55
N SER A 206 18.03 5.32 -8.62
CA SER A 206 18.70 5.68 -9.88
C SER A 206 19.45 4.49 -10.49
N TYR A 207 20.13 3.70 -9.66
CA TYR A 207 20.87 2.52 -10.08
C TYR A 207 19.92 1.42 -10.57
N MET A 208 18.84 1.16 -9.82
CA MET A 208 17.82 0.19 -10.21
C MET A 208 17.17 0.57 -11.56
N LEU A 209 16.81 1.84 -11.76
CA LEU A 209 16.25 2.30 -13.04
C LEU A 209 17.26 2.17 -14.19
N ARG A 210 18.54 2.45 -13.96
CA ARG A 210 19.60 2.22 -14.96
C ARG A 210 19.71 0.74 -15.33
N LEU A 211 19.61 -0.16 -14.35
CA LEU A 211 19.66 -1.60 -14.58
C LEU A 211 18.44 -2.10 -15.35
N ILE A 212 17.23 -1.66 -14.98
CA ILE A 212 15.99 -1.99 -15.68
C ILE A 212 16.04 -1.50 -17.14
N ARG A 213 16.58 -0.30 -17.39
CA ARG A 213 16.73 0.27 -18.75
C ARG A 213 17.68 -0.52 -19.64
N LYS A 214 18.73 -1.14 -19.08
CA LYS A 214 19.65 -1.99 -19.85
C LYS A 214 18.97 -3.26 -20.38
N GLY A 215 17.85 -3.66 -19.77
CA GLY A 215 17.11 -4.85 -20.17
C GLY A 215 17.86 -6.16 -19.88
N PRO A 216 17.19 -7.31 -20.11
CA PRO A 216 17.82 -8.62 -19.97
C PRO A 216 18.94 -8.77 -21.01
N GLN A 217 20.16 -8.99 -20.52
CA GLN A 217 21.29 -9.34 -21.38
C GLN A 217 21.17 -10.81 -21.75
N THR A 218 21.38 -11.14 -23.03
CA THR A 218 21.51 -12.54 -23.44
C THR A 218 22.77 -13.11 -22.78
N PHE A 219 22.58 -13.97 -21.78
CA PHE A 219 23.68 -14.74 -21.22
C PHE A 219 24.08 -15.75 -22.30
N ASN A 220 25.13 -15.43 -23.06
CA ASN A 220 25.82 -16.42 -23.86
C ASN A 220 26.71 -17.18 -22.88
N PRO A 221 26.37 -18.42 -22.49
CA PRO A 221 27.34 -19.24 -21.76
C PRO A 221 28.61 -19.28 -22.62
N PRO A 222 29.80 -19.13 -22.03
CA PRO A 222 31.02 -19.30 -22.78
C PRO A 222 30.92 -20.66 -23.49
N LEU A 223 31.02 -20.65 -24.82
CA LEU A 223 31.17 -21.87 -25.59
C LEU A 223 32.28 -22.64 -24.89
N SER A 224 31.97 -23.87 -24.48
CA SER A 224 32.85 -24.72 -23.71
C SER A 224 34.23 -24.76 -24.37
N GLY A 225 35.15 -23.93 -23.88
CA GLY A 225 36.56 -24.16 -24.08
C GLY A 225 36.85 -25.42 -23.28
N THR A 226 36.94 -26.57 -23.95
CA THR A 226 37.53 -27.75 -23.34
C THR A 226 38.82 -27.32 -22.63
N PRO A 227 39.06 -27.74 -21.37
CA PRO A 227 40.20 -27.29 -20.55
C PRO A 227 41.60 -27.57 -21.14
N ALA A 228 41.69 -28.14 -22.35
CA ALA A 228 42.91 -28.46 -23.05
C ALA A 228 43.61 -27.28 -23.77
N ARG A 229 43.05 -26.06 -23.78
CA ARG A 229 43.73 -24.88 -24.36
C ARG A 229 43.62 -23.64 -23.45
N PRO A 230 44.55 -23.44 -22.51
CA PRO A 230 44.53 -22.26 -21.63
C PRO A 230 44.80 -20.93 -22.36
N LEU A 231 45.32 -20.95 -23.59
CA LEU A 231 45.68 -19.74 -24.36
C LEU A 231 44.60 -19.24 -25.33
N SER A 232 43.50 -19.97 -25.55
CA SER A 232 42.42 -19.52 -26.46
C SER A 232 41.62 -18.33 -25.90
N ALA A 233 41.58 -18.16 -24.58
CA ALA A 233 40.91 -17.01 -23.96
C ALA A 233 41.65 -15.67 -24.20
N ALA A 234 42.96 -15.71 -24.48
CA ALA A 234 43.76 -14.51 -24.72
C ALA A 234 43.66 -13.99 -26.17
N THR A 235 43.23 -14.83 -27.12
CA THR A 235 43.20 -14.49 -28.56
C THR A 235 41.89 -13.84 -29.01
N GLU A 236 40.77 -14.10 -28.32
CA GLU A 236 39.45 -13.56 -28.70
C GLU A 236 39.33 -12.04 -28.49
N GLY A 237 40.05 -11.47 -27.53
CA GLY A 237 40.07 -10.01 -27.29
C GLY A 237 40.70 -9.20 -28.43
N PHE A 238 41.55 -9.82 -29.25
CA PHE A 238 42.22 -9.16 -30.38
C PHE A 238 41.37 -9.17 -31.65
N GLN A 239 40.66 -10.26 -31.96
CA GLN A 239 39.88 -10.35 -33.19
C GLN A 239 38.67 -9.40 -33.22
N HIS A 240 38.10 -9.06 -32.06
CA HIS A 240 36.96 -8.14 -32.02
C HIS A 240 37.35 -6.66 -32.29
N LYS A 241 38.65 -6.34 -32.23
CA LYS A 241 39.16 -4.98 -32.45
C LYS A 241 39.53 -4.71 -33.91
N GLU A 242 39.77 -5.73 -34.71
CA GLU A 242 40.12 -5.61 -36.14
C GLU A 242 38.90 -5.61 -37.07
N SER A 243 37.70 -5.97 -36.59
CA SER A 243 36.48 -6.00 -37.41
C SER A 243 35.64 -4.72 -37.34
N ARG A 244 36.26 -3.57 -37.07
CA ARG A 244 35.61 -2.25 -37.07
C ARG A 244 36.27 -1.29 -38.04
#